data_AF-A0A2E9JIV9-F1
#
_entry.id   AF-A0A2E9JIV9-F1
#
_cell.length_a   1.000
_cell.length_b   1.000
_cell.length_c   1.000
_cell.angle_alpha   90.00
_cell.angle_beta   90.00
_cell.angle_gamma   90.00
#
_symmetry.space_group_name_H-M   'P 1'
#
loop_
_entity.id
_entity.type
_entity.pdbx_description
1 polymer ?
#
loop_
_entity_poly.entity_id
_entity_poly.type
_entity_poly.pdbx_seq_one_letter_code
_entity_poly.pdbx_strand_id
1 'polypeptide(L)'
;MNLEELQNEVDKDLKIDDTELDVESLNTPILHAKYLKHFSTYSLMLKKVEGEYSQLYKSKWLFYTGKADPEEYKNSDFQLKVLRQDVSTFIDADEDIIKLSQKVSYLKVVCSYLENTLRQINNRGFQIKNAIDWKRFTEGGM
;
A
#
# COMPACT_ATOMS: atom_id res chain seq x y z
N MET A 1 3.78 5.16 11.25
CA MET A 1 3.72 6.07 10.11
C MET A 1 2.41 5.84 9.38
N ASN A 2 1.57 6.86 9.30
CA ASN A 2 0.34 6.79 8.50
C ASN A 2 0.61 7.26 7.05
N LEU A 3 -0.38 7.16 6.18
CA LEU A 3 -0.25 7.55 4.76
C LEU A 3 0.02 9.05 4.60
N GLU A 4 -0.61 9.90 5.42
CA GLU A 4 -0.43 11.35 5.36
C GLU A 4 0.99 11.77 5.75
N GLU A 5 1.56 11.16 6.78
CA GLU A 5 2.95 11.37 7.19
C GLU A 5 3.92 10.96 6.08
N LEU A 6 3.66 9.82 5.43
CA LEU A 6 4.45 9.36 4.29
C LEU A 6 4.35 10.33 3.10
N GLN A 7 3.16 10.85 2.81
CA GLN A 7 2.96 11.82 1.73
C GLN A 7 3.71 13.12 2.01
N ASN A 8 3.61 13.64 3.23
CA ASN A 8 4.33 14.83 3.65
C ASN A 8 5.86 14.66 3.62
N GLU A 9 6.35 13.45 3.89
CA GLU A 9 7.77 13.11 3.78
C GLU A 9 8.23 13.08 2.32
N VAL A 10 7.46 12.43 1.44
CA VAL A 10 7.72 12.38 -0.01
C VAL A 10 7.72 13.77 -0.62
N ASP A 11 6.75 14.62 -0.28
CA ASP A 11 6.64 15.98 -0.82
C ASP A 11 7.86 16.85 -0.46
N LYS A 12 8.44 16.64 0.72
CA LYS A 12 9.66 17.33 1.15
C LYS A 12 10.89 16.78 0.44
N ASP A 13 11.03 15.46 0.40
CA ASP A 13 12.21 14.79 -0.13
C ASP A 13 12.34 14.87 -1.66
N LEU A 14 11.21 14.87 -2.38
CA LEU A 14 11.23 14.87 -3.84
C LEU A 14 11.31 16.26 -4.46
N LYS A 15 11.20 17.32 -3.66
CA LYS A 15 11.45 18.67 -4.12
C LYS A 15 12.88 18.75 -4.67
N ILE A 16 13.04 19.32 -5.86
CA ILE A 16 14.36 19.52 -6.48
C ILE A 16 14.80 20.94 -6.16
N ASP A 17 15.96 21.08 -5.51
CA ASP A 17 16.65 22.37 -5.43
C ASP A 17 17.30 22.67 -6.79
N ASP A 18 16.91 23.78 -7.41
CA ASP A 18 17.46 24.18 -8.71
C ASP A 18 18.85 24.80 -8.58
N THR A 19 19.30 25.19 -7.39
CA THR A 19 20.64 25.76 -7.16
C THR A 19 21.74 24.70 -7.11
N GLU A 20 21.43 23.50 -6.60
CA GLU A 20 22.39 22.39 -6.37
C GLU A 20 22.01 21.10 -7.14
N LEU A 21 21.82 21.23 -8.47
CA LEU A 21 21.34 20.12 -9.31
C LEU A 21 22.28 18.90 -9.36
N ASP A 22 23.58 19.09 -9.14
CA ASP A 22 24.58 18.02 -9.08
C ASP A 22 24.44 17.19 -7.80
N VAL A 23 24.27 17.85 -6.64
CA VAL A 23 23.97 17.22 -5.35
C VAL A 23 22.64 16.47 -5.45
N GLU A 24 21.63 17.08 -6.07
CA GLU A 24 20.33 16.44 -6.26
C GLU A 24 20.41 15.18 -7.13
N SER A 25 21.28 15.17 -8.13
CA SER A 25 21.53 13.97 -8.93
C SER A 25 22.10 12.85 -8.07
N LEU A 26 23.04 13.15 -7.17
CA LEU A 26 23.65 12.17 -6.25
C LEU A 26 22.68 11.68 -5.16
N ASN A 27 21.73 12.53 -4.75
CA ASN A 27 20.71 12.17 -3.76
C ASN A 27 19.65 11.20 -4.29
N THR A 28 19.42 11.16 -5.60
CA THR A 28 18.40 10.31 -6.24
C THR A 28 18.48 8.81 -5.82
N PRO A 29 19.64 8.12 -5.87
CA PRO A 29 19.74 6.74 -5.39
C PRO A 29 19.51 6.58 -3.88
N ILE A 30 19.84 7.60 -3.07
CA ILE A 30 19.60 7.60 -1.61
C ILE A 30 18.10 7.62 -1.33
N LEU A 31 17.37 8.52 -2.00
CA LEU A 31 15.92 8.60 -1.94
C LEU A 31 15.28 7.29 -2.43
N HIS A 32 15.76 6.73 -3.54
CA HIS A 32 15.26 5.45 -4.05
C HIS A 32 15.41 4.34 -3.00
N ALA A 33 16.58 4.21 -2.37
CA ALA A 33 16.82 3.20 -1.33
C ALA A 33 15.90 3.38 -0.12
N LYS A 34 15.68 4.63 0.32
CA LYS A 34 14.77 4.99 1.42
C LYS A 34 13.34 4.51 1.13
N TYR A 35 12.77 4.91 0.00
CA TYR A 35 11.39 4.56 -0.35
C TYR A 35 11.21 3.10 -0.74
N LEU A 36 12.25 2.45 -1.26
CA LEU A 36 12.26 1.01 -1.51
C LEU A 36 12.15 0.21 -0.21
N LYS A 37 12.82 0.66 0.87
CA LYS A 37 12.70 0.06 2.20
C LYS A 37 11.28 0.18 2.75
N HIS A 38 10.65 1.35 2.61
CA HIS A 38 9.24 1.54 2.98
C HIS A 38 8.34 0.60 2.17
N PHE A 39 8.48 0.56 0.84
CA PHE A 39 7.69 -0.30 -0.03
C PHE A 39 7.82 -1.78 0.35
N SER A 40 9.05 -2.24 0.58
CA SER A 40 9.32 -3.62 0.98
C SER A 40 8.65 -3.96 2.32
N THR A 41 8.68 -3.03 3.27
CA THR A 41 8.03 -3.20 4.59
C THR A 41 6.51 -3.30 4.46
N TYR A 42 5.88 -2.35 3.76
CA TYR A 42 4.43 -2.34 3.60
C TYR A 42 3.90 -3.48 2.73
N SER A 43 4.65 -3.92 1.71
CA SER A 43 4.26 -5.07 0.88
C SER A 43 4.29 -6.39 1.67
N LEU A 44 5.26 -6.58 2.56
CA LEU A 44 5.28 -7.72 3.49
C LEU A 44 4.12 -7.66 4.48
N MET A 45 3.82 -6.48 5.02
CA MET A 45 2.65 -6.28 5.90
C MET A 45 1.34 -6.59 5.18
N LEU A 46 1.17 -6.10 3.94
CA LEU A 46 0.02 -6.40 3.10
C LEU A 46 -0.13 -7.90 2.92
N LYS A 47 0.95 -8.59 2.54
CA LYS A 47 0.91 -10.03 2.29
C LYS A 47 0.49 -10.83 3.52
N LYS A 48 0.95 -10.41 4.70
CA LYS A 48 0.55 -11.00 5.98
C LYS A 48 -0.96 -10.84 6.22
N VAL A 49 -1.48 -9.62 6.09
CA VAL A 49 -2.90 -9.34 6.36
C VAL A 49 -3.82 -10.00 5.32
N GLU A 50 -3.40 -10.11 4.06
CA GLU A 50 -4.14 -10.88 3.05
C GLU A 50 -4.25 -12.37 3.40
N GLY A 51 -3.20 -12.93 4.02
CA GLY A 51 -3.22 -14.28 4.57
C GLY A 51 -4.20 -14.42 5.74
N GLU A 52 -4.15 -13.49 6.70
CA GLU A 52 -5.08 -13.44 7.84
C GLU A 52 -6.53 -13.33 7.38
N TYR A 53 -6.81 -12.45 6.40
CA TYR A 53 -8.14 -12.30 5.80
C TYR A 53 -8.62 -13.61 5.16
N SER A 54 -7.76 -14.27 4.39
CA SER A 54 -8.12 -15.53 3.72
C SER A 54 -8.43 -16.65 4.70
N GLN A 55 -7.70 -16.70 5.82
CA GLN A 55 -7.96 -17.65 6.91
C GLN A 55 -9.30 -17.36 7.59
N LEU A 56 -9.57 -16.10 7.96
CA LEU A 56 -10.81 -15.71 8.60
C LEU A 56 -12.02 -15.95 7.68
N TYR A 57 -11.91 -15.56 6.41
CA TYR A 57 -12.96 -15.77 5.42
C TYR A 57 -13.33 -17.24 5.30
N LYS A 58 -12.33 -18.14 5.28
CA LYS A 58 -12.55 -19.58 5.27
C LYS A 58 -13.28 -20.05 6.54
N SER A 59 -12.87 -19.59 7.72
CA SER A 59 -13.53 -19.96 8.98
C SER A 59 -14.99 -19.51 9.00
N LYS A 60 -15.27 -18.24 8.65
CA LYS A 60 -16.64 -17.71 8.56
C LYS A 60 -17.46 -18.45 7.49
N TRP A 61 -16.86 -18.82 6.36
CA TRP A 61 -17.52 -19.66 5.36
C TRP A 61 -17.90 -21.04 5.87
N LEU A 62 -17.02 -21.70 6.63
CA LEU A 62 -17.35 -22.97 7.28
C LEU A 62 -18.48 -22.81 8.28
N PHE A 63 -18.49 -21.72 9.06
CA PHE A 63 -19.55 -21.40 10.00
C PHE A 63 -20.91 -21.22 9.31
N TYR A 64 -21.01 -20.30 8.34
CA TYR A 64 -22.28 -20.03 7.66
C TYR A 64 -22.78 -21.18 6.77
N THR A 65 -21.90 -22.11 6.38
CA THR A 65 -22.30 -23.32 5.63
C THR A 65 -22.65 -24.53 6.51
N GLY A 66 -22.58 -24.40 7.84
CA GLY A 66 -22.88 -25.51 8.76
C GLY A 66 -21.76 -26.55 8.88
N LYS A 67 -20.53 -26.22 8.47
CA LYS A 67 -19.36 -27.12 8.45
C LYS A 67 -18.30 -26.80 9.50
N ALA A 68 -18.49 -25.76 10.30
CA ALA A 68 -17.64 -25.46 11.45
C ALA A 68 -17.81 -26.47 12.60
N ASP A 69 -16.96 -26.34 13.63
CA ASP A 69 -16.99 -27.17 14.82
C ASP A 69 -18.26 -26.90 15.66
N PRO A 70 -18.90 -27.93 16.26
CA PRO A 70 -20.06 -27.78 17.15
C PRO A 70 -19.90 -26.73 18.26
N GLU A 71 -18.69 -26.52 18.78
CA GLU A 71 -18.43 -25.51 19.82
C GLU A 71 -18.58 -24.07 19.32
N GLU A 72 -18.33 -23.79 18.04
CA GLU A 72 -18.48 -22.44 17.46
C GLU A 72 -19.95 -22.02 17.37
N TYR A 73 -20.87 -22.97 17.17
CA TYR A 73 -22.31 -22.70 17.13
C TYR A 73 -22.90 -22.49 18.53
N LYS A 74 -22.33 -23.09 19.58
CA LYS A 74 -22.84 -22.93 20.96
C LYS A 74 -22.73 -21.49 21.45
N ASN A 75 -21.72 -20.76 20.98
CA ASN A 75 -21.46 -19.38 21.36
C ASN A 75 -22.18 -18.36 20.46
N SER A 76 -22.93 -18.82 19.46
CA SER A 76 -23.60 -17.97 18.49
C SER A 76 -25.11 -18.15 18.54
N ASP A 77 -25.85 -17.07 18.80
CA ASP A 77 -27.32 -17.04 18.73
C ASP A 77 -27.85 -17.09 17.27
N PHE A 78 -26.99 -17.41 16.30
CA PHE A 78 -27.31 -17.43 14.89
C PHE A 78 -28.12 -18.69 14.51
N GLN A 79 -29.45 -18.55 14.52
CA GLN A 79 -30.39 -19.64 14.21
C GLN A 79 -30.82 -19.71 12.73
N LEU A 80 -30.29 -18.83 11.88
CA LEU A 80 -30.69 -18.74 10.47
C LEU A 80 -29.92 -19.71 9.59
N LYS A 81 -30.64 -20.57 8.87
CA LYS A 81 -30.06 -21.42 7.83
C LYS A 81 -29.79 -20.58 6.57
N VAL A 82 -28.54 -20.18 6.37
CA VAL A 82 -28.11 -19.40 5.20
C VAL A 82 -28.01 -20.29 3.97
N LEU A 83 -28.57 -19.86 2.85
CA LEU A 83 -28.40 -20.53 1.56
C LEU A 83 -26.99 -20.28 1.03
N ARG A 84 -26.39 -21.26 0.34
CA ARG A 84 -25.02 -21.17 -0.17
C ARG A 84 -24.75 -19.91 -1.03
N GLN A 85 -25.78 -19.44 -1.74
CA GLN A 85 -25.71 -18.23 -2.57
C GLN A 85 -25.61 -16.94 -1.75
N ASP A 86 -26.14 -16.93 -0.53
CA ASP A 86 -26.21 -15.73 0.32
C ASP A 86 -25.04 -15.67 1.31
N VAL A 87 -24.27 -16.75 1.45
CA VAL A 87 -23.15 -16.86 2.41
C VAL A 87 -22.15 -15.72 2.29
N SER A 88 -21.77 -15.31 1.08
CA SER A 88 -20.82 -14.20 0.89
C SER A 88 -21.37 -12.90 1.47
N THR A 89 -22.66 -12.61 1.32
CA THR A 89 -23.30 -11.41 1.88
C THR A 89 -23.17 -11.36 3.40
N PHE A 90 -23.31 -12.49 4.09
CA PHE A 90 -23.13 -12.56 5.54
C PHE A 90 -21.67 -12.42 5.96
N ILE A 91 -20.74 -13.03 5.22
CA ILE A 91 -19.31 -12.91 5.50
C ILE A 91 -18.84 -11.48 5.27
N ASP A 92 -19.23 -10.87 4.16
CA ASP A 92 -18.82 -9.50 3.80
C ASP A 92 -19.41 -8.45 4.76
N ALA A 93 -20.52 -8.77 5.43
CA ALA A 93 -21.14 -7.94 6.47
C ALA A 93 -20.58 -8.20 7.88
N ASP A 94 -19.74 -9.24 8.07
CA ASP A 94 -19.15 -9.57 9.36
C ASP A 94 -18.12 -8.50 9.78
N GLU A 95 -18.20 -8.06 11.03
CA GLU A 95 -17.38 -6.93 11.52
C GLU A 95 -15.87 -7.23 11.46
N ASP A 96 -15.47 -8.48 11.73
CA ASP A 96 -14.06 -8.88 11.70
C ASP A 96 -13.53 -8.92 10.26
N ILE A 97 -14.37 -9.40 9.33
CA ILE A 97 -14.07 -9.41 7.89
C ILE A 97 -13.93 -7.98 7.37
N ILE A 98 -14.86 -7.09 7.73
CA ILE A 98 -14.83 -5.67 7.35
C ILE A 98 -13.53 -5.03 7.86
N LYS A 99 -13.18 -5.22 9.14
CA LYS A 99 -11.96 -4.66 9.74
C LYS A 99 -10.69 -5.13 9.01
N LEU A 100 -10.57 -6.43 8.73
CA LEU A 100 -9.42 -6.95 7.97
C LEU A 100 -9.41 -6.46 6.52
N SER A 101 -10.57 -6.42 5.86
CA SER A 101 -10.71 -5.92 4.49
C SER A 101 -10.30 -4.45 4.36
N GLN A 102 -10.70 -3.61 5.32
CA GLN A 102 -10.27 -2.21 5.41
C GLN A 102 -8.75 -2.10 5.57
N LYS A 103 -8.15 -2.94 6.42
CA LYS A 103 -6.69 -2.97 6.62
C LYS A 103 -5.94 -3.39 5.35
N VAL A 104 -6.44 -4.41 4.64
CA VAL A 104 -5.90 -4.82 3.32
C VAL A 104 -5.97 -3.66 2.33
N SER A 105 -7.15 -3.03 2.22
CA SER A 105 -7.40 -1.93 1.30
C SER A 105 -6.46 -0.74 1.57
N TYR A 106 -6.30 -0.36 2.83
CA TYR A 106 -5.38 0.70 3.24
C TYR A 106 -3.93 0.38 2.83
N LEU A 107 -3.45 -0.83 3.14
CA LEU A 107 -2.09 -1.24 2.80
C LEU A 107 -1.87 -1.31 1.28
N LYS A 108 -2.88 -1.70 0.50
CA LYS A 108 -2.82 -1.64 -0.98
C LYS A 108 -2.63 -0.22 -1.49
N VAL A 109 -3.35 0.75 -0.93
CA VAL A 109 -3.18 2.17 -1.27
C VAL A 109 -1.76 2.65 -0.96
N VAL A 110 -1.24 2.31 0.22
CA VAL A 110 0.13 2.67 0.62
C VAL A 110 1.18 2.06 -0.34
N CYS A 111 1.06 0.76 -0.65
CA CYS A 111 1.96 0.10 -1.59
C CYS A 111 1.91 0.72 -2.99
N SER A 112 0.71 1.01 -3.51
CA SER A 112 0.53 1.65 -4.82
C SER A 112 1.13 3.05 -4.86
N TYR A 113 0.94 3.84 -3.79
CA TYR A 113 1.55 5.15 -3.66
C TYR A 113 3.09 5.09 -3.68
N LEU A 114 3.68 4.16 -2.92
CA LEU A 114 5.13 3.97 -2.89
C LEU A 114 5.70 3.49 -4.22
N GLU A 115 4.99 2.61 -4.94
CA GLU A 115 5.39 2.18 -6.28
C GLU A 115 5.37 3.33 -7.29
N ASN A 116 4.35 4.20 -7.23
CA ASN A 116 4.32 5.44 -8.02
C ASN A 116 5.47 6.38 -7.63
N THR A 117 5.77 6.50 -6.34
CA THR A 117 6.88 7.32 -5.82
C THR A 117 8.23 6.83 -6.33
N LEU A 118 8.48 5.52 -6.29
CA LEU A 118 9.70 4.91 -6.85
C LEU A 118 9.83 5.18 -8.36
N ARG A 119 8.73 5.10 -9.11
CA ARG A 119 8.72 5.47 -10.54
C ARG A 119 9.06 6.95 -10.77
N GLN A 120 8.55 7.85 -9.93
CA GLN A 120 8.92 9.27 -9.98
C GLN A 120 10.41 9.48 -9.71
N ILE A 121 10.96 8.82 -8.68
CA ILE A 121 12.39 8.89 -8.35
C ILE A 121 13.26 8.38 -9.51
N ASN A 122 12.85 7.29 -10.17
CA ASN A 122 13.57 6.76 -11.33
C ASN A 122 13.58 7.76 -12.51
N ASN A 123 12.52 8.53 -12.68
CA ASN A 123 12.45 9.60 -13.69
C ASN A 123 13.18 10.88 -13.29
N ARG A 124 13.53 11.03 -12.01
CA ARG A 124 14.15 12.25 -11.45
C ARG A 124 15.48 12.59 -12.10
N GLY A 125 16.30 11.59 -12.41
CA GLY A 125 17.58 11.80 -13.10
C GLY A 125 17.42 12.46 -14.48
N PHE A 126 16.36 12.12 -15.22
CA PHE A 126 16.04 12.75 -16.49
C PHE A 126 15.58 14.20 -16.31
N GLN A 127 14.76 14.48 -15.28
CA GLN A 127 14.30 15.83 -14.96
C GLN A 127 15.48 16.75 -14.59
N ILE A 128 16.40 16.27 -13.75
CA ILE A 128 17.60 17.00 -13.35
C ILE A 128 18.48 17.28 -14.56
N LYS A 129 18.71 16.28 -15.43
CA LYS A 129 19.46 16.48 -16.67
C LYS A 129 18.83 17.57 -17.54
N ASN A 130 17.52 17.53 -17.76
CA ASN A 130 16.83 18.56 -18.55
C ASN A 130 16.97 19.96 -17.93
N ALA A 131 16.95 20.07 -16.60
CA ALA A 131 17.18 21.34 -15.90
C ALA A 131 18.61 21.86 -16.11
N ILE A 132 19.62 20.98 -16.06
CA ILE A 132 21.02 21.32 -16.34
C ILE A 132 21.18 21.76 -17.81
N ASP A 133 20.62 21.02 -18.75
CA ASP A 133 20.69 21.33 -20.18
C ASP A 133 20.00 22.67 -20.49
N TRP A 134 18.86 22.95 -19.85
CA TRP A 134 18.18 24.25 -19.96
C TRP A 134 19.03 25.41 -19.42
N LYS A 135 19.67 25.24 -18.25
CA LYS A 135 20.58 26.25 -17.70
C LYS A 135 21.75 26.54 -18.64
N ARG A 136 22.41 25.49 -19.14
CA ARG A 136 23.49 25.61 -20.13
C ARG A 136 23.05 26.39 -21.37
N PHE A 137 21.87 26.09 -21.88
CA PHE A 137 21.29 26.80 -23.01
C PHE A 137 21.06 28.29 -22.71
N THR A 138 20.49 28.63 -21.55
CA THR A 138 20.25 30.03 -21.15
C THR A 138 21.53 30.83 -20.89
N GLU A 139 22.61 30.16 -20.48
CA GLU A 139 23.92 30.78 -20.22
C GLU A 139 24.76 30.96 -21.51
N GLY A 140 24.22 30.61 -22.68
CA GLY A 140 24.88 30.78 -23.97
C GLY A 140 25.84 29.65 -24.34
N GLY A 141 25.80 28.52 -23.64
CA GLY A 141 26.51 27.31 -24.01
C GLY A 141 25.80 26.58 -25.14
N MET A 142 26.37 26.60 -26.34
CA MET A 142 26.14 25.57 -27.37
C MET A 142 26.77 24.24 -26.93
#